data_AF-A0A959Y6G2-F1
#
_entry.id   AF-A0A959Y6G2-F1
#
_cell.length_a   1.000
_cell.length_b   1.000
_cell.length_c   1.000
_cell.angle_alpha   90.00
_cell.angle_beta   90.00
_cell.angle_gamma   90.00
#
_symmetry.space_group_name_H-M   'P 1'
#
loop_
_entity.id
_entity.type
_entity.pdbx_description
1 polymer ?
#
loop_
_entity_poly.entity_id
_entity_poly.type
_entity_poly.pdbx_seq_one_letter_code
_entity_poly.pdbx_strand_id
1 'polypeptide(L)'
;MRSEPSDRAEQVTQWLFGETGELLERQEKWSRVKFDHDGYEGWVDNKQLATCPTPNYDPDLRVIGPDSLVDLGDRPVMLPYGAVLPFYEEGAILWQDRRIPVQAVTNQRPDLERADLIEFYLHPFLGAPYLWGGRTPWGVDCSGLTQMLFILMGIYLPRDADQQVLEGE
;
A
#
# COMPACT_ATOMS: atom_id res chain seq x y z
N MET A 1 -2.70 8.69 -5.42
CA MET A 1 -4.07 9.18 -5.63
C MET A 1 -4.09 10.69 -5.59
N ARG A 2 -4.96 11.29 -6.39
CA ARG A 2 -5.15 12.74 -6.52
C ARG A 2 -6.54 13.14 -6.05
N SER A 3 -6.69 14.39 -5.59
CA SER A 3 -8.00 14.96 -5.22
C SER A 3 -8.94 15.12 -6.42
N GLU A 4 -8.38 15.35 -7.61
CA GLU A 4 -9.09 15.54 -8.88
C GLU A 4 -8.42 14.72 -10.01
N PRO A 5 -9.10 14.44 -11.14
CA PRO A 5 -8.54 13.69 -12.27
C PRO A 5 -7.56 14.54 -13.10
N SER A 6 -6.46 14.97 -12.47
CA SER A 6 -5.48 15.87 -13.06
C SER A 6 -4.09 15.65 -12.47
N ASP A 7 -3.06 15.71 -13.31
CA ASP A 7 -1.65 15.64 -12.87
C ASP A 7 -1.26 16.82 -11.96
N ARG A 8 -1.98 17.94 -12.08
CA ARG A 8 -1.77 19.15 -11.28
C ARG A 8 -2.50 19.12 -9.93
N ALA A 9 -3.40 18.15 -9.74
CA ALA A 9 -4.15 18.04 -8.52
C ALA A 9 -3.24 17.61 -7.36
N GLU A 10 -3.66 17.95 -6.15
CA GLU A 10 -2.94 17.59 -4.94
C GLU A 10 -2.91 16.06 -4.77
N GLN A 11 -1.78 15.54 -4.27
CA GLN A 11 -1.71 14.16 -3.81
C GLN A 11 -2.44 14.05 -2.47
N VAL A 12 -3.43 13.17 -2.38
CA VAL A 12 -4.21 12.96 -1.14
C VAL A 12 -3.76 11.71 -0.38
N THR A 13 -3.28 10.70 -1.10
CA THR A 13 -2.69 9.48 -0.54
C THR A 13 -1.92 8.73 -1.64
N GLN A 14 -1.20 7.66 -1.30
CA GLN A 14 -0.51 6.77 -2.23
C GLN A 14 -1.26 5.44 -2.37
N TRP A 15 -1.41 4.94 -3.60
CA TRP A 15 -1.92 3.59 -3.89
C TRP A 15 -0.72 2.67 -4.12
N LEU A 16 -0.44 1.79 -3.16
CA LEU A 16 0.73 0.93 -3.20
C LEU A 16 0.48 -0.29 -4.08
N PHE A 17 1.57 -0.91 -4.55
CA PHE A 17 1.49 -2.13 -5.33
C PHE A 17 0.70 -3.21 -4.58
N GLY A 18 -0.20 -3.87 -5.29
CA GLY A 18 -1.02 -4.96 -4.75
C GLY A 18 -2.21 -4.53 -3.89
N GLU A 19 -2.35 -3.24 -3.55
CA GLU A 19 -3.55 -2.75 -2.89
C GLU A 19 -4.76 -2.83 -3.84
N THR A 20 -5.90 -3.24 -3.28
CA THR A 20 -7.15 -3.46 -4.02
C THR A 20 -8.22 -2.46 -3.60
N GLY A 21 -9.23 -2.31 -4.45
CA GLY A 21 -10.39 -1.48 -4.16
C GLY A 21 -11.42 -1.44 -5.27
N GLU A 22 -12.51 -0.75 -5.00
CA GLU A 22 -13.65 -0.59 -5.88
C GLU A 22 -13.43 0.55 -6.89
N LEU A 23 -13.76 0.29 -8.15
CA LEU A 23 -13.81 1.32 -9.20
C LEU A 23 -15.16 2.03 -9.14
N LEU A 24 -15.16 3.30 -8.71
CA LEU A 24 -16.37 4.12 -8.58
C LEU A 24 -16.72 4.85 -9.88
N GLU A 25 -15.71 5.36 -10.57
CA GLU A 25 -15.86 6.11 -11.81
C GLU A 25 -14.65 5.91 -12.72
N ARG A 26 -14.87 5.86 -14.04
CA ARG A 26 -13.81 5.78 -15.03
C ARG A 26 -13.97 6.85 -16.10
N GLN A 27 -12.91 7.63 -16.29
CA GLN A 27 -12.72 8.59 -17.37
C GLN A 27 -11.60 8.10 -18.31
N GLU A 28 -11.28 8.89 -19.35
CA GLU A 28 -10.30 8.51 -20.37
C GLU A 28 -8.92 8.18 -19.76
N LYS A 29 -8.41 9.07 -18.90
CA LYS A 29 -7.07 8.93 -18.29
C LYS A 29 -7.08 8.57 -16.81
N TRP A 30 -8.18 8.82 -16.13
CA TRP A 30 -8.27 8.73 -14.67
C TRP A 30 -9.43 7.84 -14.24
N SER A 31 -9.24 7.17 -13.11
CA SER A 31 -10.26 6.39 -12.44
C SER A 31 -10.37 6.85 -10.99
N ARG A 32 -11.61 7.06 -10.54
CA ARG A 32 -11.91 7.29 -9.12
C ARG A 32 -12.09 5.93 -8.47
N VAL A 33 -11.26 5.65 -7.49
CA VAL A 33 -11.22 4.36 -6.79
C VAL A 33 -11.43 4.57 -5.29
N LYS A 34 -11.91 3.53 -4.63
CA LYS A 34 -12.08 3.45 -3.18
C LYS A 34 -11.31 2.27 -2.65
N PHE A 35 -10.37 2.47 -1.72
CA PHE A 35 -9.63 1.36 -1.13
C PHE A 35 -10.56 0.37 -0.41
N ASP A 36 -10.22 -0.91 -0.48
CA ASP A 36 -10.91 -1.94 0.31
C ASP A 36 -10.63 -1.80 1.81
N HIS A 37 -9.43 -1.33 2.19
CA HIS A 37 -8.93 -1.45 3.56
C HIS A 37 -9.34 -0.30 4.50
N ASP A 38 -9.55 0.92 3.98
CA ASP A 38 -9.95 2.10 4.77
C ASP A 38 -11.08 2.90 4.12
N GLY A 39 -11.54 2.51 2.93
CA GLY A 39 -12.61 3.20 2.21
C GLY A 39 -12.21 4.58 1.67
N TYR A 40 -10.92 4.95 1.69
CA TYR A 40 -10.48 6.25 1.19
C TYR A 40 -10.62 6.35 -0.33
N GLU A 41 -11.10 7.49 -0.80
CA GLU A 41 -11.43 7.72 -2.21
C GLU A 41 -10.45 8.70 -2.87
N GLY A 42 -10.24 8.54 -4.17
CA GLY A 42 -9.42 9.47 -4.94
C GLY A 42 -9.11 8.97 -6.35
N TRP A 43 -8.38 9.79 -7.10
CA TRP A 43 -8.13 9.58 -8.52
C TRP A 43 -6.76 8.95 -8.79
N VAL A 44 -6.72 7.94 -9.65
CA VAL A 44 -5.50 7.25 -10.09
C VAL A 44 -5.44 7.26 -11.62
N ASP A 45 -4.24 7.43 -12.19
CA ASP A 45 -4.04 7.28 -13.64
C ASP A 45 -4.32 5.83 -14.04
N ASN A 46 -5.13 5.64 -15.07
CA ASN A 46 -5.58 4.32 -15.54
C ASN A 46 -4.41 3.36 -15.85
N LYS A 47 -3.21 3.87 -16.15
CA LYS A 47 -2.00 3.07 -16.42
C LYS A 47 -1.42 2.40 -15.18
N GLN A 48 -1.80 2.84 -13.99
CA GLN A 48 -1.31 2.30 -12.71
C GLN A 48 -2.24 1.23 -12.14
N LEU A 49 -3.39 0.98 -12.77
CA LEU A 49 -4.40 0.04 -12.31
C LEU A 49 -4.39 -1.23 -13.15
N ALA A 50 -4.54 -2.36 -12.47
CA ALA A 50 -4.85 -3.65 -13.07
C ALA A 50 -6.19 -4.14 -12.49
N THR A 51 -7.04 -4.72 -13.35
CA THR A 51 -8.26 -5.37 -12.88
C THR A 51 -7.91 -6.69 -12.20
N CYS A 52 -8.57 -6.97 -11.07
CA CYS A 52 -8.52 -8.27 -10.42
C CYS A 52 -9.95 -8.82 -10.27
N PRO A 53 -10.14 -10.15 -10.28
CA PRO A 53 -11.47 -10.77 -10.28
C PRO A 53 -12.19 -10.68 -8.93
N THR A 54 -11.44 -10.50 -7.84
CA THR A 54 -11.94 -10.42 -6.46
C THR A 54 -10.99 -9.56 -5.63
N PRO A 55 -11.44 -8.94 -4.52
CA PRO A 55 -10.54 -8.40 -3.51
C PRO A 55 -9.50 -9.44 -3.06
N ASN A 56 -8.30 -8.98 -2.69
CA ASN A 56 -7.24 -9.86 -2.22
C ASN A 56 -7.68 -10.58 -0.93
N TYR A 57 -7.48 -11.91 -0.87
CA TYR A 57 -7.86 -12.71 0.31
C TYR A 57 -6.88 -12.60 1.47
N ASP A 58 -5.64 -12.16 1.19
CA ASP A 58 -4.60 -11.93 2.20
C ASP A 58 -4.03 -10.50 2.05
N PRO A 59 -4.77 -9.47 2.48
CA PRO A 59 -4.32 -8.08 2.42
C PRO A 59 -3.24 -7.74 3.46
N ASP A 60 -2.98 -8.63 4.42
CA ASP A 60 -2.02 -8.43 5.51
C ASP A 60 -0.60 -8.82 5.13
N LEU A 61 -0.41 -9.66 4.10
CA LEU A 61 0.92 -10.04 3.62
C LEU A 61 1.59 -8.89 2.85
N ARG A 62 2.41 -8.13 3.57
CA ARG A 62 3.03 -6.88 3.11
C ARG A 62 4.55 -6.94 3.10
N VAL A 63 5.13 -6.22 2.15
CA VAL A 63 6.58 -6.11 1.91
C VAL A 63 7.23 -5.24 2.98
N ILE A 64 8.31 -5.72 3.58
CA ILE A 64 9.15 -4.97 4.52
C ILE A 64 10.63 -4.93 4.12
N GLY A 65 11.05 -5.78 3.17
CA GLY A 65 12.42 -5.81 2.67
C GLY A 65 12.70 -4.70 1.65
N PRO A 66 13.82 -3.96 1.76
CA PRO A 66 14.18 -2.90 0.82
C PRO A 66 14.53 -3.42 -0.59
N ASP A 67 14.97 -4.67 -0.70
CA ASP A 67 15.40 -5.30 -1.95
C ASP A 67 14.30 -6.17 -2.59
N SER A 68 13.03 -5.95 -2.19
CA SER A 68 11.91 -6.73 -2.69
C SER A 68 11.56 -6.32 -4.13
N LEU A 69 11.47 -7.29 -5.03
CA LEU A 69 11.23 -7.06 -6.45
C LEU A 69 10.33 -8.12 -7.07
N VAL A 70 9.65 -7.74 -8.15
CA VAL A 70 8.86 -8.62 -9.00
C VAL A 70 9.17 -8.34 -10.47
N ASP A 71 9.32 -9.38 -11.28
CA ASP A 71 9.50 -9.24 -12.73
C ASP A 71 8.16 -9.40 -13.45
N LEU A 72 7.53 -8.28 -13.82
CA LEU A 72 6.25 -8.27 -14.50
C LEU A 72 6.35 -8.62 -16.01
N GLY A 73 7.54 -8.97 -16.50
CA GLY A 73 7.81 -9.44 -17.85
C GLY A 73 8.51 -8.41 -18.76
N ASP A 74 8.21 -7.12 -18.60
CA ASP A 74 8.87 -6.05 -19.35
C ASP A 74 10.13 -5.53 -18.64
N ARG A 75 10.07 -5.48 -17.30
CA ARG A 75 11.16 -5.03 -16.43
C ARG A 75 10.92 -5.48 -14.98
N PRO A 76 11.98 -5.67 -14.19
CA PRO A 76 11.84 -5.78 -12.75
C PRO A 76 11.28 -4.48 -12.16
N VAL A 77 10.36 -4.63 -11.22
CA VAL A 77 9.74 -3.56 -10.45
C VAL A 77 10.10 -3.76 -8.98
N MET A 78 10.69 -2.73 -8.37
CA MET A 78 10.92 -2.69 -6.93
C MET A 78 9.59 -2.50 -6.21
N LEU A 79 9.32 -3.35 -5.22
CA LEU A 79 8.13 -3.27 -4.39
C LEU A 79 8.40 -2.30 -3.23
N PRO A 80 7.58 -1.25 -3.04
CA PRO A 80 7.77 -0.34 -1.93
C PRO A 80 7.48 -1.03 -0.59
N TYR A 81 8.11 -0.53 0.47
CA TYR A 81 7.76 -0.89 1.84
C TYR A 81 6.26 -0.67 2.08
N GLY A 82 5.57 -1.67 2.61
CA GLY A 82 4.11 -1.66 2.80
C GLY A 82 3.30 -2.15 1.59
N ALA A 83 3.92 -2.45 0.45
CA ALA A 83 3.24 -3.07 -0.70
C ALA A 83 2.60 -4.40 -0.30
N VAL A 84 1.46 -4.72 -0.89
CA VAL A 84 0.78 -6.00 -0.69
C VAL A 84 1.29 -6.99 -1.74
N LEU A 85 1.45 -8.26 -1.37
CA LEU A 85 1.68 -9.35 -2.33
C LEU A 85 0.32 -9.98 -2.70
N PRO A 86 -0.31 -9.55 -3.81
CA PRO A 86 -1.68 -9.95 -4.10
C PRO A 86 -1.75 -11.43 -4.47
N PHE A 87 -2.66 -12.14 -3.80
CA PHE A 87 -2.92 -13.56 -4.03
C PHE A 87 -1.65 -14.43 -3.91
N TYR A 88 -0.75 -14.12 -3.00
CA TYR A 88 0.53 -14.82 -2.87
C TYR A 88 0.34 -16.34 -2.62
N GLU A 89 1.07 -17.16 -3.38
CA GLU A 89 1.08 -18.62 -3.26
C GLU A 89 2.45 -19.14 -3.74
N GLU A 90 3.12 -19.94 -2.91
CA GLU A 90 4.37 -20.65 -3.27
C GLU A 90 5.46 -19.78 -3.93
N GLY A 91 5.66 -18.55 -3.45
CA GLY A 91 6.69 -17.64 -3.99
C GLY A 91 6.26 -16.87 -5.24
N ALA A 92 4.97 -16.91 -5.61
CA ALA A 92 4.42 -16.20 -6.76
C ALA A 92 3.17 -15.39 -6.39
N ILE A 93 2.99 -14.24 -7.04
CA ILE A 93 1.75 -13.45 -6.98
C ILE A 93 0.89 -13.75 -8.21
N LEU A 94 -0.42 -13.48 -8.12
CA LEU A 94 -1.27 -13.44 -9.30
C LEU A 94 -1.33 -12.00 -9.82
N TRP A 95 -0.87 -11.79 -11.05
CA TRP A 95 -0.88 -10.50 -11.72
C TRP A 95 -1.44 -10.63 -13.12
N GLN A 96 -2.56 -9.96 -13.42
CA GLN A 96 -3.24 -10.02 -14.72
C GLN A 96 -3.42 -11.47 -15.22
N ASP A 97 -3.99 -12.33 -14.38
CA ASP A 97 -4.25 -13.75 -14.65
C ASP A 97 -3.00 -14.63 -14.88
N ARG A 98 -1.82 -14.13 -14.50
CA ARG A 98 -0.55 -14.87 -14.59
C ARG A 98 0.08 -15.04 -13.21
N ARG A 99 0.61 -16.22 -12.94
CA ARG A 99 1.48 -16.47 -11.77
C ARG A 99 2.88 -15.97 -12.07
N ILE A 100 3.34 -14.99 -11.30
CA ILE A 100 4.63 -14.34 -11.48
C ILE A 100 5.47 -14.54 -10.21
N PRO A 101 6.70 -15.10 -10.32
CA PRO A 101 7.60 -15.21 -9.19
C PRO A 101 7.89 -13.85 -8.57
N VAL A 102 7.92 -13.79 -7.24
CA VAL A 102 8.26 -12.57 -6.49
C VAL A 102 9.36 -12.89 -5.50
N GLN A 103 10.34 -12.00 -5.41
CA GLN A 103 11.37 -12.06 -4.37
C GLN A 103 11.09 -10.94 -3.40
N ALA A 104 10.49 -11.26 -2.25
CA ALA A 104 10.13 -10.27 -1.25
C ALA A 104 10.36 -10.78 0.16
N VAL A 105 10.78 -9.89 1.06
CA VAL A 105 10.72 -10.11 2.51
C VAL A 105 9.44 -9.48 3.01
N THR A 106 8.61 -10.27 3.69
CA THR A 106 7.29 -9.85 4.14
C THR A 106 7.19 -9.75 5.65
N ASN A 107 6.14 -9.09 6.13
CA ASN A 107 5.79 -8.92 7.53
C ASN A 107 5.25 -10.20 8.20
N GLN A 108 5.69 -11.39 7.79
CA GLN A 108 5.40 -12.62 8.55
C GLN A 108 5.83 -12.38 9.99
N ARG A 109 4.82 -12.28 10.87
CA ARG A 109 4.93 -11.57 12.14
C ARG A 109 6.11 -12.12 12.94
N PRO A 110 7.16 -11.33 13.18
CA PRO A 110 8.25 -11.76 14.03
C PRO A 110 7.69 -11.90 15.45
N ASP A 111 8.11 -12.94 16.17
CA ASP A 111 7.72 -13.18 17.56
C ASP A 111 8.46 -12.17 18.46
N LEU A 112 7.88 -10.97 18.55
CA LEU A 112 8.42 -9.82 19.26
C LEU A 112 7.36 -9.23 20.21
N GLU A 113 7.84 -8.67 21.31
CA GLU A 113 7.03 -7.82 22.17
C GLU A 113 6.56 -6.58 21.41
N ARG A 114 5.43 -6.00 21.86
CA ARG A 114 4.79 -4.88 21.16
C ARG A 114 5.74 -3.71 20.89
N ALA A 115 6.58 -3.36 21.86
CA ALA A 115 7.51 -2.25 21.74
C ALA A 115 8.58 -2.52 20.67
N ASP A 116 9.18 -3.71 20.69
CA ASP A 116 10.20 -4.12 19.72
C ASP A 116 9.61 -4.25 18.32
N LEU A 117 8.35 -4.69 18.20
CA LEU A 117 7.65 -4.76 16.91
C LEU A 117 7.40 -3.37 16.31
N ILE A 118 7.02 -2.39 17.14
CA ILE A 118 6.88 -1.00 16.71
C ILE A 118 8.23 -0.46 16.24
N GLU A 119 9.29 -0.66 17.01
CA GLU A 119 10.63 -0.18 16.66
C GLU A 119 11.12 -0.80 15.35
N PHE A 120 10.91 -2.11 15.18
CA PHE A 120 11.25 -2.84 13.97
C PHE A 120 10.59 -2.26 12.72
N TYR A 121 9.27 -2.00 12.74
CA TYR A 121 8.57 -1.43 11.59
C TYR A 121 8.79 0.08 11.40
N LEU A 122 9.15 0.80 12.47
CA LEU A 122 9.46 2.23 12.40
C LEU A 122 10.85 2.49 11.83
N HIS A 123 11.82 1.59 12.05
CA HIS A 123 13.21 1.80 11.69
C HIS A 123 13.43 2.28 10.24
N PRO A 124 12.75 1.72 9.20
CA PRO A 124 12.90 2.19 7.82
C PRO A 124 12.45 3.63 7.58
N PHE A 125 11.59 4.19 8.44
CA PHE A 125 11.11 5.57 8.33
C PHE A 125 12.03 6.58 9.03
N LEU A 126 13.05 6.14 9.77
CA LEU A 126 13.98 7.05 10.42
C LEU A 126 14.74 7.87 9.37
N GLY A 127 14.51 9.18 9.39
CA GLY A 127 15.07 10.10 8.40
C GLY A 127 14.31 10.18 7.08
N ALA A 128 13.17 9.48 6.94
CA ALA A 128 12.30 9.63 5.79
C ALA A 128 11.81 11.10 5.66
N PRO A 129 11.84 11.69 4.45
CA PRO A 129 11.37 13.05 4.26
C PRO A 129 9.84 13.11 4.45
N TYR A 130 9.37 14.24 4.98
CA TYR A 130 7.94 14.51 5.02
C TYR A 130 7.40 14.69 3.59
N LEU A 131 6.35 13.94 3.23
CA LEU A 131 5.65 14.07 1.96
C LEU A 131 4.14 14.02 2.20
N TRP A 132 3.44 15.09 1.87
CA TRP A 132 1.98 15.14 1.95
C TRP A 132 1.33 14.03 1.11
N GLY A 133 0.43 13.26 1.70
CA GLY A 133 -0.18 12.07 1.09
C GLY A 133 0.74 10.84 1.01
N GLY A 134 1.95 10.91 1.58
CA GLY A 134 2.96 9.85 1.53
C GLY A 134 2.70 8.73 2.54
N ARG A 135 3.01 7.48 2.15
CA ARG A 135 2.81 6.25 2.95
C ARG A 135 4.04 5.34 2.97
N THR A 136 5.20 5.79 2.51
CA THR A 136 6.41 4.94 2.36
C THR A 136 7.66 5.60 2.93
N PRO A 137 8.76 4.86 3.18
CA PRO A 137 10.04 5.44 3.58
C PRO A 137 10.63 6.45 2.58
N TRP A 138 10.18 6.45 1.32
CA TRP A 138 10.59 7.46 0.33
C TRP A 138 9.89 8.81 0.52
N GLY A 139 8.87 8.86 1.36
CA GLY A 139 8.10 10.04 1.68
C GLY A 139 6.82 9.66 2.43
N VAL A 140 6.65 10.23 3.62
CA VAL A 140 5.53 9.90 4.52
C VAL A 140 4.98 11.16 5.19
N ASP A 141 3.67 11.24 5.42
CA ASP A 141 3.08 12.26 6.28
C ASP A 141 2.72 11.73 7.67
N CYS A 142 2.15 12.57 8.53
CA CYS A 142 1.88 12.22 9.91
C CYS A 142 0.95 10.99 10.04
N SER A 143 -0.20 11.01 9.36
CA SER A 143 -1.17 9.94 9.44
C SER A 143 -0.83 8.74 8.54
N GLY A 144 -0.04 8.94 7.48
CA GLY A 144 0.50 7.86 6.66
C GLY A 144 1.52 7.01 7.41
N LEU A 145 2.32 7.63 8.28
CA LEU A 145 3.27 6.91 9.14
C LEU A 145 2.52 6.01 10.14
N THR A 146 1.58 6.59 10.89
CA THR A 146 0.79 5.82 11.87
C THR A 146 -0.02 4.72 11.17
N GLN A 147 -0.68 5.03 10.05
CA GLN A 147 -1.43 4.03 9.28
C GLN A 147 -0.53 2.88 8.84
N MET A 148 0.68 3.17 8.33
CA MET A 148 1.58 2.13 7.83
C MET A 148 2.13 1.23 8.96
N LEU A 149 2.45 1.78 10.13
CA LEU A 149 2.90 0.98 11.27
C LEU A 149 1.81 0.00 11.75
N PHE A 150 0.58 0.48 11.82
CA PHE A 150 -0.54 -0.33 12.30
C PHE A 150 -0.97 -1.37 11.26
N ILE A 151 -1.01 -1.02 9.97
CA ILE A 151 -1.41 -1.97 8.92
C ILE A 151 -0.41 -3.11 8.76
N LEU A 152 0.89 -2.88 9.02
CA LEU A 152 1.90 -3.95 9.08
C LEU A 152 1.71 -4.93 10.25
N MET A 153 0.94 -4.52 11.27
CA MET A 153 0.53 -5.35 12.40
C MET A 153 -0.89 -5.93 12.22
N GLY A 154 -1.52 -5.75 11.06
CA GLY A 154 -2.89 -6.19 10.78
C GLY A 154 -3.98 -5.31 11.42
N ILE A 155 -3.63 -4.07 11.82
CA ILE A 155 -4.59 -3.11 12.38
C ILE A 155 -4.85 -2.01 11.34
N TYR A 156 -6.11 -1.88 10.94
CA TYR A 156 -6.53 -0.95 9.91
C TYR A 156 -6.98 0.37 10.54
N LEU A 157 -6.30 1.45 10.18
CA LEU A 157 -6.65 2.81 10.59
C LEU A 157 -7.14 3.63 9.39
N PRO A 158 -8.04 4.62 9.62
CA PRO A 158 -8.38 5.62 8.63
C PRO A 158 -7.13 6.37 8.12
N ARG A 159 -7.22 6.95 6.92
CA ARG A 159 -6.09 7.65 6.29
C ARG A 159 -5.73 8.97 6.98
N ASP A 160 -6.72 9.71 7.45
CA ASP A 160 -6.54 11.08 7.94
C ASP A 160 -6.46 11.15 9.47
N ALA A 161 -5.62 12.06 9.97
CA ALA A 161 -5.32 12.16 11.40
C ALA A 161 -6.55 12.53 12.26
N ASP A 162 -7.46 13.33 11.70
CA ASP A 162 -8.72 13.75 12.34
C ASP A 162 -9.73 12.61 12.48
N GLN A 163 -9.60 11.58 11.65
CA GLN A 163 -10.35 10.33 11.78
C GLN A 163 -9.64 9.37 12.73
N GLN A 164 -8.32 9.25 12.63
CA GLN A 164 -7.52 8.37 13.51
C GLN A 164 -7.66 8.70 15.00
N VAL A 165 -7.88 9.97 15.36
CA VAL A 165 -8.10 10.38 16.77
C VAL A 165 -9.39 9.82 17.37
N LEU A 166 -10.33 9.37 16.53
CA LEU A 166 -11.59 8.76 16.95
C LEU A 166 -11.48 7.24 17.13
N GLU A 167 -10.33 6.66 16.80
CA GLU A 167 -10.05 5.22 16.90
C GLU A 167 -9.29 4.88 18.21
N GLY A 168 -9.40 3.62 18.63
CA GLY A 168 -8.76 3.10 19.85
C GLY A 168 -9.62 3.19 21.12
N GLU A 169 -9.16 2.53 22.18
CA GLU A 169 -9.74 2.57 23.54
C GLU A 169 -8.80 3.31 24.52
#